data_AF-A0A532TN07-F1
#
_entry.id   AF-A0A532TN07-F1
#
_cell.length_a   1.000
_cell.length_b   1.000
_cell.length_c   1.000
_cell.angle_alpha   90.00
_cell.angle_beta   90.00
_cell.angle_gamma   90.00
#
_symmetry.space_group_name_H-M   'P 1'
#
loop_
_entity.id
_entity.type
_entity.pdbx_description
1 polymer ?
#
loop_
_entity_poly.entity_id
_entity_poly.type
_entity_poly.pdbx_seq_one_letter_code
_entity_poly.pdbx_strand_id
1 'polypeptide(L)'
;MTLFNIFGAPPFPTWEAYFEYLYWFLFVATTPFFMLSAIGLGMWFSKRPNLFAKQNIFMWIIFPVSLYYLIQYQFFDFRFEFIRGDYNLFVFPYSAFLVLLGIKLIPKRWDNWFAKAISTIGKSTYHILLTQILYFSVVYSVYGDHYGASILGIDLSYDLTIYLYLIINWVICVPFGVFWYYVDFKLRNYYMLYKKNKPRKEE
;
A
#
# COMPACT_ATOMS: atom_id res chain seq x y z
N MET A 1 -13.03 18.52 23.84
CA MET A 1 -13.34 17.58 24.92
C MET A 1 -12.20 16.56 24.95
N THR A 2 -11.20 16.81 25.79
CA THR A 2 -9.93 16.09 25.89
C THR A 2 -10.13 14.82 26.72
N LEU A 3 -10.42 13.71 26.05
CA LEU A 3 -10.42 12.40 26.67
C LEU A 3 -9.15 11.68 26.22
N PHE A 4 -8.25 11.48 27.20
CA PHE A 4 -7.21 10.45 27.25
C PHE A 4 -5.91 10.64 26.46
N ASN A 5 -5.02 11.49 26.99
CA ASN A 5 -3.61 11.10 27.14
C ASN A 5 -3.52 10.22 28.40
N ILE A 6 -3.69 8.89 28.29
CA ILE A 6 -3.51 7.98 29.45
C ILE A 6 -2.03 7.84 29.81
N PHE A 7 -1.11 8.13 28.89
CA PHE A 7 0.29 8.27 29.27
C PHE A 7 0.86 9.53 28.61
N GLY A 8 1.42 10.41 29.45
CA GLY A 8 1.91 11.72 29.03
C GLY A 8 3.08 11.65 28.04
N ALA A 9 3.55 12.81 27.59
CA ALA A 9 4.78 12.94 26.82
C ALA A 9 5.87 12.02 27.39
N PRO A 10 6.59 11.27 26.55
CA PRO A 10 7.47 10.24 27.07
C PRO A 10 8.55 10.92 27.92
N PRO A 11 8.69 10.55 29.21
CA PRO A 11 9.55 11.25 30.14
C PRO A 11 10.97 10.75 29.95
N PHE A 12 11.58 11.05 28.80
CA PHE A 12 12.97 10.65 28.56
C PHE A 12 13.88 11.58 29.38
N PRO A 13 14.63 11.06 30.36
CA PRO A 13 15.47 11.89 31.23
C PRO A 13 16.71 12.42 30.51
N THR A 14 17.10 11.82 29.37
CA THR A 14 18.27 12.20 28.57
C THR A 14 17.98 12.05 27.07
N TRP A 15 18.78 12.73 26.25
CA TRP A 15 18.76 12.58 24.78
C TRP A 15 19.12 11.17 24.33
N GLU A 16 20.02 10.50 25.04
CA GLU A 16 20.43 9.11 24.75
C GLU A 16 19.24 8.15 24.89
N ALA A 17 18.46 8.28 25.97
CA ALA A 17 17.26 7.47 26.17
C ALA A 17 16.20 7.74 25.08
N TYR A 18 16.10 8.98 24.60
CA TYR A 18 15.23 9.33 23.47
C TYR A 18 15.71 8.70 22.15
N PHE A 19 17.00 8.76 21.85
CA PHE A 19 17.56 8.16 20.64
C PHE A 19 17.47 6.63 20.65
N GLU A 20 17.69 6.00 21.80
CA GLU A 20 17.51 4.56 21.96
C GLU A 20 16.04 4.17 21.73
N TYR A 21 15.11 4.91 22.33
CA TYR A 21 13.67 4.73 22.06
C TYR A 21 13.35 4.90 20.57
N LEU A 22 13.83 5.97 19.92
CA LEU A 22 13.61 6.20 18.51
C LEU A 22 14.17 5.06 17.65
N TYR A 23 15.37 4.57 17.95
CA TYR A 23 15.99 3.47 17.23
C TYR A 23 15.15 2.21 17.33
N TRP A 24 14.74 1.81 18.54
CA TRP A 24 13.89 0.64 18.72
C TRP A 24 12.50 0.82 18.10
N PHE A 25 11.92 2.00 18.23
CA PHE A 25 10.65 2.34 17.62
C PHE A 25 10.72 2.23 16.10
N LEU A 26 11.72 2.87 15.47
CA LEU A 26 11.94 2.79 14.02
C LEU A 26 12.24 1.38 13.58
N PHE A 27 13.07 0.64 14.32
CA PHE A 27 13.34 -0.76 14.05
C PHE A 27 12.03 -1.56 14.03
N VAL A 28 11.23 -1.52 15.10
CA VAL A 28 9.96 -2.25 15.16
C VAL A 28 8.99 -1.79 14.08
N ALA A 29 8.82 -0.48 13.87
CA ALA A 29 7.88 0.08 12.91
C ALA A 29 8.26 -0.19 11.44
N THR A 30 9.55 -0.32 11.15
CA THR A 30 10.06 -0.63 9.79
C THR A 30 10.32 -2.12 9.60
N THR A 31 10.27 -2.94 10.65
CA THR A 31 10.41 -4.38 10.49
C THR A 31 9.20 -4.98 9.77
N PRO A 32 9.41 -6.00 8.92
CA PRO A 32 8.33 -6.76 8.30
C PRO A 32 7.38 -7.39 9.33
N PHE A 33 7.84 -7.56 10.57
CA PHE A 33 7.07 -8.14 11.67
C PHE A 33 5.80 -7.35 11.98
N PHE A 34 5.84 -6.02 11.81
CA PHE A 34 4.67 -5.17 12.02
C PHE A 34 3.51 -5.49 11.04
N MET A 35 3.87 -5.95 9.84
CA MET A 35 2.94 -6.31 8.77
C MET A 35 2.53 -7.80 8.80
N LEU A 36 3.03 -8.60 9.75
CA LEU A 36 2.76 -10.05 9.78
C LEU A 36 1.28 -10.38 9.88
N SER A 37 0.50 -9.57 10.59
CA SER A 37 -0.94 -9.78 10.69
C SER A 37 -1.64 -9.56 9.35
N ALA A 38 -1.25 -8.55 8.58
CA ALA A 38 -1.71 -8.34 7.21
C ALA A 38 -1.31 -9.51 6.30
N ILE A 39 -0.05 -9.95 6.38
CA ILE A 39 0.46 -11.09 5.61
C ILE A 39 -0.31 -12.37 5.97
N GLY A 40 -0.51 -12.63 7.26
CA GLY A 40 -1.24 -13.79 7.77
C GLY A 40 -2.69 -13.82 7.29
N LEU A 41 -3.39 -12.67 7.37
CA LEU A 41 -4.74 -12.52 6.82
C LEU A 41 -4.76 -12.74 5.30
N GLY A 42 -3.82 -12.15 4.56
CA GLY A 42 -3.70 -12.36 3.12
C GLY A 42 -3.48 -13.83 2.74
N MET A 43 -2.55 -14.51 3.42
CA MET A 43 -2.30 -15.93 3.25
C MET A 43 -3.53 -16.78 3.60
N TRP A 44 -4.24 -16.44 4.68
CA TRP A 44 -5.47 -17.13 5.08
C TRP A 44 -6.55 -17.03 3.99
N PHE A 45 -6.80 -15.83 3.48
CA PHE A 45 -7.83 -15.59 2.46
C PHE A 45 -7.47 -16.12 1.08
N SER A 46 -6.17 -16.24 0.76
CA SER A 46 -5.73 -16.84 -0.51
C SER A 46 -6.25 -18.28 -0.71
N LYS A 47 -6.42 -19.05 0.38
CA LYS A 47 -6.93 -20.43 0.32
C LYS A 47 -8.43 -20.48 0.05
N ARG A 48 -9.20 -19.58 0.66
CA ARG A 48 -10.67 -19.53 0.56
C ARG A 48 -11.16 -18.08 0.63
N PRO A 49 -11.27 -17.37 -0.49
CA PRO A 49 -11.61 -15.95 -0.50
C PRO A 49 -13.11 -15.66 -0.35
N ASN A 50 -13.94 -16.66 -0.02
CA ASN A 50 -15.37 -16.45 0.19
C ASN A 50 -15.63 -15.86 1.57
N LEU A 51 -16.14 -14.64 1.63
CA LEU A 51 -16.45 -13.91 2.87
C LEU A 51 -17.42 -14.68 3.80
N PHE A 52 -18.32 -15.49 3.24
CA PHE A 52 -19.30 -16.27 4.01
C PHE A 52 -18.84 -17.71 4.32
N ALA A 53 -17.59 -18.06 4.02
CA ALA A 53 -17.06 -19.36 4.42
C ALA A 53 -16.97 -19.45 5.95
N LYS A 54 -17.26 -20.63 6.53
CA LYS A 54 -17.15 -20.86 7.98
C LYS A 54 -15.77 -20.48 8.53
N GLN A 55 -14.70 -20.67 7.75
CA GLN A 55 -13.34 -20.29 8.13
C GLN A 55 -13.14 -18.77 8.30
N ASN A 56 -13.96 -17.95 7.65
CA ASN A 56 -13.83 -16.50 7.63
C ASN A 56 -14.86 -15.82 8.54
N ILE A 57 -15.63 -16.58 9.33
CA ILE A 57 -16.69 -16.02 10.17
C ILE A 57 -16.14 -15.03 11.22
N PHE A 58 -14.92 -15.26 11.71
CA PHE A 58 -14.24 -14.36 12.64
C PHE A 58 -14.09 -12.94 12.06
N MET A 59 -14.02 -12.79 10.73
CA MET A 59 -13.95 -11.48 10.08
C MET A 59 -15.16 -10.61 10.38
N TRP A 60 -16.35 -11.21 10.53
CA TRP A 60 -17.56 -10.47 10.89
C TRP A 60 -17.53 -9.90 12.30
N ILE A 61 -16.66 -10.43 13.17
CA ILE A 61 -16.45 -9.95 14.54
C ILE A 61 -15.31 -8.94 14.57
N ILE A 62 -14.18 -9.22 13.93
CA ILE A 62 -13.02 -8.32 13.98
C ILE A 62 -13.16 -7.10 13.07
N PHE A 63 -13.95 -7.17 12.00
CA PHE A 63 -14.27 -6.04 11.13
C PHE A 63 -14.92 -4.87 11.88
N PRO A 64 -16.05 -5.02 12.61
CA PRO A 64 -16.67 -3.89 13.29
C PRO A 64 -15.77 -3.31 14.39
N VAL A 65 -14.95 -4.13 15.06
CA VAL A 65 -13.95 -3.65 16.02
C VAL A 65 -12.89 -2.79 15.33
N SER A 66 -12.37 -3.26 14.20
CA SER A 66 -11.40 -2.54 13.37
C SER A 66 -11.97 -1.24 12.80
N LEU A 67 -13.21 -1.27 12.32
CA LEU A 67 -13.93 -0.09 11.82
C LEU A 67 -14.16 0.93 12.93
N TYR A 68 -14.61 0.49 14.11
CA TYR A 68 -14.78 1.37 15.26
C TYR A 68 -13.46 2.01 15.66
N TYR A 69 -12.38 1.23 15.73
CA TYR A 69 -11.03 1.75 15.99
C TYR A 69 -10.63 2.82 14.98
N LEU A 70 -10.85 2.59 13.67
CA LEU A 70 -10.54 3.58 12.64
C LEU A 70 -11.34 4.88 12.78
N ILE A 71 -12.62 4.79 13.16
CA ILE A 71 -13.46 5.97 13.45
C ILE A 71 -12.88 6.73 14.65
N GLN A 72 -12.54 6.04 15.73
CA GLN A 72 -11.91 6.65 16.90
C GLN A 72 -10.57 7.30 16.56
N TYR A 73 -9.73 6.60 15.79
CA TYR A 73 -8.43 7.09 15.33
C TYR A 73 -8.56 8.35 14.47
N GLN A 74 -9.47 8.36 13.50
CA GLN A 74 -9.60 9.46 12.54
C GLN A 74 -10.31 10.70 13.11
N PHE A 75 -11.36 10.52 13.90
CA PHE A 75 -12.23 11.62 14.33
C PHE A 75 -11.98 12.10 15.76
N PHE A 76 -11.35 11.26 16.59
CA PHE A 76 -11.14 11.53 18.01
C PHE A 76 -9.66 11.48 18.41
N ASP A 77 -8.75 11.31 17.44
CA ASP A 77 -7.30 11.17 17.62
C ASP A 77 -6.94 10.08 18.65
N PHE A 78 -7.77 9.04 18.75
CA PHE A 78 -7.54 7.92 19.65
C PHE A 78 -6.41 7.04 19.12
N ARG A 79 -5.30 6.96 19.86
CA ARG A 79 -4.13 6.16 19.49
C ARG A 79 -3.73 5.23 20.63
N PHE A 80 -3.50 3.96 20.31
CA PHE A 80 -2.81 3.08 21.24
C PHE A 80 -1.33 3.44 21.24
N GLU A 81 -0.76 3.78 22.39
CA GLU A 81 0.61 4.30 22.43
C GLU A 81 1.69 3.32 21.98
N PHE A 82 1.46 2.02 22.18
CA PHE A 82 2.35 0.95 21.74
C PHE A 82 2.12 0.55 20.27
N ILE A 83 1.10 1.13 19.63
CA ILE A 83 0.72 0.89 18.23
C ILE A 83 0.53 2.25 17.56
N ARG A 84 1.65 2.94 17.31
CA ARG A 84 1.63 4.21 16.57
C ARG A 84 1.71 3.94 15.07
N GLY A 85 0.97 4.72 14.30
CA GLY A 85 0.94 4.69 12.84
C GLY A 85 -0.28 3.99 12.24
N ASP A 86 -0.44 4.17 10.93
CA ASP A 86 -1.66 3.83 10.20
C ASP A 86 -1.75 2.32 9.83
N TYR A 87 -0.69 1.56 10.07
CA TYR A 87 -0.54 0.18 9.58
C TYR A 87 -0.45 -0.84 10.71
N ASN A 88 -1.53 -1.04 11.46
CA ASN A 88 -1.49 -1.94 12.61
C ASN A 88 -2.52 -3.07 12.58
N LEU A 89 -2.39 -4.00 13.53
CA LEU A 89 -3.26 -5.17 13.70
C LEU A 89 -4.75 -4.81 13.76
N PHE A 90 -5.11 -3.63 14.27
CA PHE A 90 -6.49 -3.19 14.36
C PHE A 90 -6.98 -2.49 13.09
N VAL A 91 -6.10 -2.14 12.15
CA VAL A 91 -6.45 -1.54 10.86
C VAL A 91 -6.59 -2.62 9.78
N PHE A 92 -5.72 -3.63 9.78
CA PHE A 92 -5.72 -4.65 8.73
C PHE A 92 -7.03 -5.43 8.56
N PRO A 93 -7.80 -5.77 9.61
CA PRO A 93 -9.07 -6.47 9.45
C PRO A 93 -10.08 -5.68 8.63
N TYR A 94 -10.14 -4.35 8.77
CA TYR A 94 -10.95 -3.48 7.93
C TYR A 94 -10.57 -3.63 6.46
N SER A 95 -9.29 -3.42 6.14
CA SER A 95 -8.78 -3.53 4.76
C SER A 95 -8.99 -4.93 4.18
N ALA A 96 -8.76 -5.98 4.98
CA ALA A 96 -8.93 -7.35 4.52
C ALA A 96 -10.40 -7.72 4.28
N PHE A 97 -11.32 -7.21 5.11
CA PHE A 97 -12.75 -7.36 4.88
C PHE A 97 -13.17 -6.68 3.58
N LEU A 98 -12.69 -5.46 3.30
CA LEU A 98 -12.94 -4.76 2.03
C LEU A 98 -12.40 -5.54 0.83
N VAL A 99 -11.23 -6.15 0.94
CA VAL A 99 -10.67 -7.01 -0.11
C VAL A 99 -11.57 -8.23 -0.35
N LEU A 100 -12.00 -8.93 0.70
CA LEU A 100 -12.92 -10.07 0.59
C LEU A 100 -14.26 -9.66 -0.03
N LEU A 101 -14.79 -8.51 0.38
CA LEU A 101 -16.00 -7.93 -0.20
C LEU A 101 -15.78 -7.63 -1.69
N GLY A 102 -14.66 -7.01 -2.04
CA GLY A 102 -14.27 -6.75 -3.43
C GLY A 102 -14.21 -8.04 -4.26
N ILE A 103 -13.51 -9.08 -3.78
CA ILE A 103 -13.44 -10.38 -4.48
C ILE A 103 -14.83 -11.00 -4.66
N LYS A 104 -15.72 -10.85 -3.68
CA LYS A 104 -17.09 -11.36 -3.74
C LYS A 104 -17.96 -10.59 -4.73
N LEU A 105 -17.81 -9.25 -4.75
CA LEU A 105 -18.60 -8.36 -5.59
C LEU A 105 -18.10 -8.33 -7.03
N ILE A 106 -16.81 -8.57 -7.28
CA ILE A 106 -16.24 -8.66 -8.62
C ILE A 106 -16.74 -9.95 -9.29
N PRO A 107 -17.54 -9.86 -10.38
CA PRO A 107 -17.95 -11.03 -11.15
C PRO A 107 -16.75 -11.84 -11.64
N LYS A 108 -16.88 -13.16 -11.68
CA LYS A 108 -15.78 -14.07 -12.05
C LYS A 108 -15.48 -14.13 -13.55
N ARG A 109 -16.41 -13.64 -14.38
CA ARG A 109 -16.30 -13.65 -15.84
C ARG A 109 -16.62 -12.26 -16.35
N TRP A 110 -15.58 -11.50 -16.69
CA TRP A 110 -15.72 -10.26 -17.43
C TRP A 110 -14.93 -10.39 -18.73
N ASP A 111 -15.61 -10.31 -19.86
CA ASP A 111 -14.96 -10.22 -21.17
C ASP A 111 -14.99 -8.79 -21.74
N ASN A 112 -15.44 -7.82 -20.94
CA ASN A 112 -15.47 -6.42 -21.37
C ASN A 112 -14.09 -5.75 -21.27
N TRP A 113 -13.94 -4.64 -21.99
CA TRP A 113 -12.69 -3.87 -22.06
C TRP A 113 -12.28 -3.30 -20.70
N PHE A 114 -13.24 -2.95 -19.84
CA PHE A 114 -12.97 -2.36 -18.52
C PHE A 114 -12.27 -3.34 -17.58
N ALA A 115 -12.72 -4.59 -17.52
CA ALA A 115 -12.03 -5.62 -16.74
C ALA A 115 -10.65 -5.95 -17.32
N LYS A 116 -10.50 -5.93 -18.65
CA LYS A 116 -9.19 -6.07 -19.30
C LYS A 116 -8.25 -4.93 -18.90
N ALA A 117 -8.73 -3.70 -18.81
CA ALA A 117 -7.96 -2.55 -18.35
C ALA A 117 -7.55 -2.71 -16.87
N ILE A 118 -8.49 -2.98 -15.96
CA ILE A 118 -8.19 -3.21 -14.54
C ILE A 118 -7.18 -4.36 -14.36
N SER A 119 -7.38 -5.48 -15.07
CA SER A 119 -6.46 -6.62 -15.00
C SER A 119 -5.07 -6.25 -15.51
N THR A 120 -4.98 -5.44 -16.56
CA THR A 120 -3.70 -4.96 -17.09
C THR A 120 -2.99 -4.06 -16.08
N ILE A 121 -3.72 -3.11 -15.47
CA ILE A 121 -3.18 -2.24 -14.41
C ILE A 121 -2.70 -3.08 -13.22
N GLY A 122 -3.49 -4.06 -12.77
CA GLY A 122 -3.14 -4.96 -11.68
C GLY A 122 -1.90 -5.83 -11.96
N LYS A 123 -1.73 -6.32 -13.20
CA LYS A 123 -0.50 -7.02 -13.62
C LYS A 123 0.71 -6.07 -13.70
N SER A 124 0.46 -4.80 -13.96
CA SER A 124 1.49 -3.76 -14.09
C SER A 124 1.86 -3.11 -12.75
N THR A 125 1.23 -3.47 -11.62
CA THR A 125 1.38 -2.78 -10.34
C THR A 125 2.83 -2.66 -9.88
N TYR A 126 3.66 -3.69 -10.08
CA TYR A 126 5.10 -3.62 -9.80
C TYR A 126 5.82 -2.53 -10.60
N HIS A 127 5.52 -2.42 -11.90
CA HIS A 127 6.15 -1.42 -12.78
C HIS A 127 5.60 -0.02 -12.49
N ILE A 128 4.31 0.11 -12.17
CA ILE A 128 3.72 1.37 -11.71
C ILE A 128 4.42 1.85 -10.44
N LEU A 129 4.62 0.96 -9.46
CA LEU A 129 5.35 1.29 -8.23
C LEU A 129 6.78 1.74 -8.54
N LEU A 130 7.49 1.03 -9.42
CA LEU A 130 8.86 1.39 -9.80
C LEU A 130 8.91 2.74 -10.53
N THR A 131 7.96 3.01 -11.42
CA THR A 131 7.80 4.32 -12.06
C THR A 131 7.54 5.42 -11.04
N GLN A 132 6.68 5.19 -10.05
CA GLN A 132 6.43 6.15 -8.96
C GLN A 132 7.72 6.45 -8.18
N ILE A 133 8.46 5.42 -7.80
CA ILE A 133 9.73 5.59 -7.06
C ILE A 133 10.71 6.44 -7.88
N LEU A 134 10.93 6.12 -9.16
CA LEU A 134 11.82 6.89 -10.02
C LEU A 134 11.33 8.33 -10.20
N TYR A 135 10.03 8.50 -10.48
CA TYR A 135 9.40 9.81 -10.66
C TYR A 135 9.57 10.69 -9.42
N PHE A 136 9.16 10.20 -8.25
CA PHE A 136 9.27 10.97 -7.01
C PHE A 136 10.72 11.18 -6.57
N SER A 137 11.64 10.28 -6.91
CA SER A 137 13.08 10.49 -6.66
C SER A 137 13.62 11.67 -7.47
N VAL A 138 13.21 11.80 -8.74
CA VAL A 138 13.57 12.95 -9.57
C VAL A 138 12.93 14.24 -9.05
N VAL A 139 11.64 14.20 -8.71
CA VAL A 139 10.93 15.36 -8.12
C VAL A 139 11.65 15.84 -6.86
N TYR A 140 11.92 14.93 -5.93
CA TYR A 140 12.63 15.23 -4.69
C TYR A 140 14.02 15.80 -4.98
N SER A 141 14.77 15.21 -5.91
CA SER A 141 16.12 15.68 -6.26
C SER A 141 16.14 17.07 -6.89
N VAL A 142 15.09 17.46 -7.63
CA VAL A 142 15.05 18.75 -8.35
C VAL A 142 14.47 19.85 -7.46
N TYR A 143 13.45 19.53 -6.67
CA TYR A 143 12.68 20.53 -5.92
C TYR A 143 12.93 20.50 -4.40
N GLY A 144 13.70 19.53 -3.88
CA GLY A 144 14.10 19.44 -2.48
C GLY A 144 13.03 18.95 -1.50
N ASP A 145 11.82 18.72 -1.99
CA ASP A 145 10.68 18.18 -1.24
C ASP A 145 9.89 17.27 -2.18
N HIS A 146 9.20 16.25 -1.65
CA HIS A 146 8.27 15.41 -2.41
C HIS A 146 6.82 15.63 -2.00
N TYR A 147 6.59 16.32 -0.87
CA TYR A 147 5.27 16.74 -0.41
C TYR A 147 4.94 18.14 -0.87
N GLY A 148 5.88 19.10 -0.80
CA GLY A 148 5.75 20.50 -1.21
C GLY A 148 6.10 20.80 -2.67
N ALA A 149 6.76 19.87 -3.36
CA ALA A 149 7.17 20.08 -4.75
C ALA A 149 6.03 19.81 -5.71
N SER A 150 5.45 20.86 -6.25
CA SER A 150 4.67 20.77 -7.46
C SER A 150 5.55 21.00 -8.68
N ILE A 151 5.67 19.98 -9.54
CA ILE A 151 6.24 20.11 -10.89
C ILE A 151 5.59 21.27 -11.69
N LEU A 152 4.32 21.58 -11.39
CA LEU A 152 3.52 22.60 -12.07
C LEU A 152 3.37 23.92 -11.28
N GLY A 153 4.18 24.16 -10.23
CA GLY A 153 4.08 25.38 -9.41
C GLY A 153 2.75 25.56 -8.65
N ILE A 154 2.05 24.46 -8.42
CA ILE A 154 0.76 24.36 -7.77
C ILE A 154 0.94 24.56 -6.24
N ASP A 155 0.19 25.49 -5.67
CA ASP A 155 0.22 25.82 -4.24
C ASP A 155 -0.58 24.79 -3.41
N LEU A 156 0.15 23.97 -2.64
CA LEU A 156 -0.40 22.91 -1.80
C LEU A 156 -1.08 23.42 -0.52
N SER A 157 -1.15 24.74 -0.32
CA SER A 157 -1.88 25.37 0.79
C SER A 157 -3.39 25.17 0.73
N TYR A 158 -3.92 24.66 -0.39
CA TYR A 158 -5.35 24.42 -0.61
C TYR A 158 -5.67 22.92 -0.73
N ASP A 159 -6.69 22.45 -0.01
CA ASP A 159 -7.09 21.04 0.02
C ASP A 159 -7.39 20.47 -1.37
N LEU A 160 -8.10 21.20 -2.23
CA LEU A 160 -8.46 20.75 -3.59
C LEU A 160 -7.21 20.47 -4.43
N THR A 161 -6.18 21.26 -4.19
CA THR A 161 -4.97 21.28 -4.97
C THR A 161 -4.13 20.02 -4.77
N ILE A 162 -4.15 19.47 -3.56
CA ILE A 162 -3.52 18.18 -3.23
C ILE A 162 -4.17 17.04 -4.03
N TYR A 163 -5.51 17.04 -4.15
CA TYR A 163 -6.21 16.03 -4.93
C TYR A 163 -5.92 16.13 -6.42
N LEU A 164 -5.83 17.36 -6.96
CA LEU A 164 -5.42 17.57 -8.36
C LEU A 164 -4.00 17.06 -8.61
N TYR A 165 -3.07 17.34 -7.70
CA TYR A 165 -1.70 16.85 -7.78
C TYR A 165 -1.64 15.31 -7.75
N LEU A 166 -2.42 14.67 -6.87
CA LEU A 166 -2.56 13.22 -6.83
C LEU A 166 -3.05 12.64 -8.16
N ILE A 167 -4.09 13.25 -8.75
CA ILE A 167 -4.63 12.83 -10.05
C ILE A 167 -3.58 12.97 -11.14
N ILE A 168 -2.84 14.08 -11.19
CA ILE A 168 -1.77 14.31 -12.17
C ILE A 168 -0.69 13.24 -12.03
N ASN A 169 -0.24 12.97 -10.80
CA ASN A 169 0.75 11.94 -10.54
C ASN A 169 0.28 10.56 -10.97
N TRP A 170 -1.01 10.23 -10.79
CA TRP A 170 -1.59 8.98 -11.28
C TRP A 170 -1.66 8.92 -12.80
N VAL A 171 -2.06 10.01 -13.44
CA VAL A 171 -2.11 10.13 -14.91
C VAL A 171 -0.72 10.01 -15.53
N ILE A 172 0.35 10.37 -14.83
CA ILE A 172 1.72 10.14 -15.28
C ILE A 172 2.14 8.70 -14.95
N CYS A 173 2.16 8.33 -13.67
CA CYS A 173 2.80 7.10 -13.22
C CYS A 173 2.09 5.83 -13.70
N VAL A 174 0.76 5.82 -13.76
CA VAL A 174 0.00 4.61 -14.15
C VAL A 174 0.24 4.28 -15.63
N PRO A 175 0.07 5.21 -16.60
CA PRO A 175 0.34 4.91 -18.00
C PRO A 175 1.80 4.55 -18.28
N PHE A 176 2.77 5.27 -17.70
CA PHE A 176 4.19 4.96 -17.90
C PHE A 176 4.56 3.59 -17.31
N GLY A 177 4.03 3.25 -16.12
CA GLY A 177 4.23 1.93 -15.52
C GLY A 177 3.61 0.79 -16.34
N VAL A 178 2.39 0.99 -16.86
CA VAL A 178 1.73 0.02 -17.76
C VAL A 178 2.49 -0.14 -19.08
N PHE A 179 2.99 0.97 -19.65
CA PHE A 179 3.82 0.93 -20.85
C PHE A 179 5.11 0.16 -20.61
N TRP A 180 5.81 0.42 -19.50
CA TRP A 180 7.02 -0.31 -19.14
C TRP A 180 6.75 -1.82 -18.98
N TYR A 181 5.69 -2.18 -18.25
CA TYR A 181 5.26 -3.59 -18.13
C TYR A 181 5.08 -4.25 -19.49
N TYR A 182 4.45 -3.57 -20.45
CA TYR A 182 4.23 -4.10 -21.79
C TYR A 182 5.54 -4.31 -22.58
N VAL A 183 6.47 -3.36 -22.48
CA VAL A 183 7.80 -3.46 -23.09
C VAL A 183 8.58 -4.63 -22.50
N ASP A 184 8.65 -4.74 -21.17
CA ASP A 184 9.35 -5.83 -20.47
C ASP A 184 8.77 -7.20 -20.86
N PHE A 185 7.43 -7.31 -20.88
CA PHE A 185 6.76 -8.53 -21.29
C PHE A 185 7.13 -8.96 -22.72
N LYS A 186 7.16 -8.03 -23.67
CA LYS A 186 7.58 -8.31 -25.05
C LYS A 186 9.04 -8.75 -25.14
N LEU A 187 9.94 -8.05 -24.44
CA LEU A 187 11.37 -8.37 -24.44
C LEU A 187 11.64 -9.75 -23.84
N ARG A 188 10.99 -10.10 -22.73
CA ARG A 188 11.11 -11.44 -22.11
C ARG A 188 10.65 -12.55 -23.06
N ASN A 189 9.52 -12.36 -23.73
CA ASN A 189 9.01 -13.35 -24.68
C ASN A 189 9.97 -13.54 -25.87
N TYR A 190 10.50 -12.45 -26.40
CA TYR A 190 11.51 -12.49 -27.46
C TYR A 190 12.77 -13.25 -27.02
N TYR A 191 13.30 -12.94 -25.83
CA TYR A 191 14.47 -13.61 -25.27
C TYR A 191 14.24 -15.12 -25.06
N MET A 192 13.06 -15.51 -24.57
CA MET A 192 12.71 -16.92 -24.37
C MET A 192 12.61 -17.69 -25.69
N LEU A 193 12.03 -17.08 -26.74
CA LEU A 193 12.00 -17.67 -28.08
C LEU A 193 13.41 -17.82 -28.66
N TYR A 194 14.25 -16.79 -28.55
CA TYR A 194 15.64 -16.84 -28.98
C TYR A 194 16.41 -17.95 -28.26
N LYS A 195 16.28 -18.06 -26.93
CA LYS A 195 16.93 -19.09 -26.12
C LYS A 195 16.49 -20.51 -26.50
N LYS A 196 15.21 -20.71 -26.79
CA LYS A 196 14.66 -22.01 -27.22
C LYS A 196 15.19 -22.43 -28.60
N ASN A 197 15.38 -21.49 -29.50
CA ASN A 197 15.82 -21.74 -30.88
C ASN A 197 17.34 -21.75 -31.05
N LYS A 198 18.10 -21.45 -29.99
CA LYS A 198 19.56 -21.52 -30.03
C LYS A 198 19.98 -23.01 -30.06
N PRO A 199 20.66 -23.50 -31.12
CA PRO A 199 21.11 -24.87 -31.17
C PRO A 199 22.01 -25.14 -29.97
N ARG A 200 21.79 -26.26 -29.26
CA ARG A 200 22.75 -26.74 -28.26
C ARG A 200 24.06 -26.96 -29.02
N LYS A 201 25.09 -26.21 -28.65
CA LYS A 201 26.44 -26.57 -29.08
C LYS A 201 26.69 -27.97 -28.53
N GLU A 202 26.85 -28.93 -29.42
CA GLU A 202 27.27 -30.29 -29.07
C GLU A 202 28.65 -30.15 -28.41
N GLU A 203 28.72 -30.45 -27.11
CA GLU A 203 29.96 -30.67 -26.36
C GLU A 203 30.33 -32.15 -26.47
#